data_AF-A0A418MKS4-F1
#
_entry.id   AF-A0A418MKS4-F1
#
_cell.length_a   1.000
_cell.length_b   1.000
_cell.length_c   1.000
_cell.angle_alpha   90.00
_cell.angle_beta   90.00
_cell.angle_gamma   90.00
#
_symmetry.space_group_name_H-M   'P 1'
#
loop_
_entity.id
_entity.type
_entity.pdbx_description
1 polymer ?
#
loop_
_entity_poly.entity_id
_entity_poly.type
_entity_poly.pdbx_seq_one_letter_code
_entity_poly.pdbx_strand_id
1 'polypeptide(L)'
;MHINERMLKWMDPNELWAETAELADLIAKSAEVVSFQAAELEMKAHPEAARLIQELRETQEQITDFQVRRVPPKHYVHLLEQSESLLEQLGNISAVVQFQNAQMAVNDLLQQVSTHLAEAVFKDINNGLNE
;
A
#
# COMPACT_ATOMS: atom_id res chain seq x y z
N MET A 1 -41.97 2.21 37.38
CA MET A 1 -40.73 3.00 37.18
C MET A 1 -40.00 2.35 36.01
N HIS A 2 -40.23 2.83 34.78
CA HIS A 2 -39.61 2.27 33.59
C HIS A 2 -38.23 2.91 33.43
N ILE A 3 -37.20 2.13 33.75
CA ILE A 3 -35.84 2.45 33.35
C ILE A 3 -35.86 2.36 31.83
N ASN A 4 -35.66 3.49 31.18
CA ASN A 4 -35.62 3.60 29.73
C ASN A 4 -34.31 2.94 29.28
N GLU A 5 -34.34 1.62 29.10
CA GLU A 5 -33.29 0.86 28.43
C GLU A 5 -33.29 1.23 26.95
N ARG A 6 -32.85 2.46 26.63
CA ARG A 6 -32.07 2.63 25.40
C ARG A 6 -30.80 1.81 25.65
N MET A 7 -30.86 0.51 25.36
CA MET A 7 -29.68 -0.27 25.05
C MET A 7 -28.90 0.56 24.04
N LEU A 8 -27.81 1.19 24.49
CA LEU A 8 -26.70 1.52 23.63
C LEU A 8 -26.30 0.18 23.00
N LYS A 9 -26.85 -0.10 21.81
CA LYS A 9 -26.46 -1.25 21.02
C LYS A 9 -25.06 -0.91 20.53
N TRP A 10 -24.06 -1.21 21.35
CA TRP A 10 -22.68 -1.22 20.93
C TRP A 10 -22.61 -2.21 19.77
N MET A 11 -22.07 -1.76 18.64
CA MET A 11 -21.83 -2.65 17.51
C MET A 11 -20.79 -3.68 17.94
N ASP A 12 -21.08 -4.96 17.71
CA ASP A 12 -20.11 -6.01 17.97
C ASP A 12 -18.89 -5.80 17.05
N PRO A 13 -17.65 -5.96 17.53
CA PRO A 13 -16.46 -5.81 16.68
C PRO A 13 -16.51 -6.65 15.39
N ASN A 14 -17.15 -7.82 15.41
CA ASN A 14 -17.31 -8.64 14.22
C ASN A 14 -18.25 -8.00 13.19
N GLU A 15 -19.31 -7.31 13.62
CA GLU A 15 -20.18 -6.54 12.73
C GLU A 15 -19.37 -5.40 12.08
N LEU A 16 -18.52 -4.71 12.85
CA LEU A 16 -17.62 -3.68 12.31
C LEU A 16 -16.61 -4.23 11.29
N TRP A 17 -16.06 -5.42 11.53
CA TRP A 17 -15.14 -6.07 10.59
C TRP A 17 -15.83 -6.53 9.31
N ALA A 18 -17.10 -6.96 9.38
CA ALA A 18 -17.88 -7.27 8.19
C ALA A 18 -18.07 -6.03 7.30
N GLU A 19 -18.45 -4.89 7.89
CA GLU A 19 -18.58 -3.62 7.17
C GLU A 19 -17.23 -3.16 6.57
N THR A 20 -16.13 -3.36 7.31
CA THR A 20 -14.78 -3.05 6.82
C THR A 20 -14.40 -3.92 5.62
N ALA A 21 -14.77 -5.21 5.63
CA ALA A 21 -14.53 -6.12 4.52
C ALA A 21 -15.35 -5.71 3.28
N GLU A 22 -16.61 -5.29 3.46
CA GLU A 22 -17.43 -4.77 2.36
C GLU A 22 -16.83 -3.49 1.76
N LEU A 23 -16.36 -2.56 2.60
CA LEU A 23 -15.65 -1.37 2.13
C LEU A 23 -14.39 -1.73 1.33
N ALA A 24 -13.61 -2.71 1.80
CA ALA A 24 -12.43 -3.20 1.09
C ALA A 24 -12.79 -3.77 -0.29
N ASP A 25 -13.88 -4.53 -0.40
CA ASP A 25 -14.37 -5.07 -1.66
C ASP A 25 -14.79 -3.97 -2.65
N LEU A 26 -15.35 -2.86 -2.17
CA LEU A 26 -15.69 -1.70 -2.99
C LEU A 26 -14.43 -0.98 -3.48
N ILE A 27 -13.45 -0.77 -2.59
CA ILE A 27 -12.16 -0.17 -2.95
C ILE A 27 -11.44 -1.03 -3.99
N ALA A 28 -11.48 -2.35 -3.84
CA ALA A 28 -10.87 -3.28 -4.79
C ALA A 28 -11.45 -3.19 -6.21
N LYS A 29 -12.68 -2.68 -6.35
CA LYS A 29 -13.38 -2.45 -7.62
C LYS A 29 -13.25 -1.02 -8.14
N SER A 30 -12.52 -0.15 -7.43
CA SER A 30 -12.29 1.24 -7.84
C SER A 30 -11.47 1.33 -9.14
N ALA A 31 -11.58 2.45 -9.84
CA ALA A 31 -10.87 2.68 -11.09
C ALA A 31 -9.35 2.69 -10.88
N GLU A 32 -8.89 3.19 -9.73
CA GLU A 32 -7.50 3.23 -9.31
C GLU A 32 -6.94 1.81 -9.15
N VAL A 33 -7.67 0.91 -8.48
CA VAL A 33 -7.22 -0.48 -8.30
C VAL A 33 -7.26 -1.25 -9.63
N VAL A 34 -8.27 -1.03 -10.48
CA VAL A 34 -8.32 -1.65 -11.81
C VAL A 34 -7.15 -1.18 -12.67
N SER A 35 -6.84 0.12 -12.65
CA SER A 35 -5.70 0.68 -13.40
C SER A 35 -4.36 0.16 -12.88
N PHE A 36 -4.23 0.02 -11.56
CA PHE A 36 -3.08 -0.62 -10.92
C PHE A 36 -2.90 -2.08 -11.37
N GLN A 37 -3.97 -2.88 -11.38
CA GLN A 37 -3.91 -4.27 -11.84
C GLN A 37 -3.48 -4.38 -13.31
N ALA A 38 -3.99 -3.49 -14.17
CA ALA A 38 -3.61 -3.45 -15.58
C ALA A 38 -2.12 -3.08 -15.76
N ALA A 39 -1.68 -2.00 -15.09
CA ALA A 39 -0.28 -1.56 -15.14
C ALA A 39 0.68 -2.62 -14.55
N GLU A 40 0.26 -3.35 -13.52
CA GLU A 40 1.03 -4.44 -12.94
C GLU A 40 1.24 -5.57 -13.97
N LEU A 41 0.18 -5.95 -14.68
CA LEU A 41 0.25 -6.99 -15.71
C LEU A 41 1.18 -6.58 -16.86
N GLU A 42 1.06 -5.33 -17.32
CA GLU A 42 1.93 -4.78 -18.38
C GLU A 42 3.41 -4.75 -17.95
N MET A 43 3.69 -4.27 -16.73
CA MET A 43 5.05 -4.26 -16.20
C MET A 43 5.63 -5.68 -16.08
N LYS A 44 4.85 -6.64 -15.53
CA LYS A 44 5.28 -8.03 -15.40
C LYS A 44 5.52 -8.71 -16.74
N ALA A 45 4.75 -8.34 -17.78
CA ALA A 45 4.92 -8.87 -19.12
C ALA A 45 6.11 -8.25 -19.87
N HIS A 46 6.65 -7.12 -19.42
CA HIS A 46 7.77 -6.44 -20.07
C HIS A 46 9.10 -7.17 -19.81
N PRO A 47 9.74 -7.80 -20.84
CA PRO A 47 10.87 -8.71 -20.62
C PRO A 47 12.05 -8.07 -19.90
N GLU A 48 12.39 -6.84 -20.27
CA GLU A 48 13.51 -6.11 -19.66
C GLU A 48 13.21 -5.68 -18.22
N ALA A 49 11.96 -5.34 -17.91
CA ALA A 49 11.58 -4.96 -16.56
C ALA A 49 11.62 -6.20 -15.65
N ALA A 50 11.10 -7.34 -16.13
CA ALA A 50 11.15 -8.61 -15.41
C ALA A 50 12.60 -9.04 -15.11
N ARG A 51 13.50 -8.92 -16.09
CA ARG A 51 14.93 -9.20 -15.92
C ARG A 51 15.57 -8.30 -14.85
N LEU A 52 15.41 -6.99 -14.98
CA LEU A 52 16.01 -6.01 -14.06
C LEU A 52 15.43 -6.12 -12.64
N ILE A 53 14.13 -6.42 -12.49
CA ILE A 53 13.50 -6.67 -11.18
C ILE A 53 14.10 -7.92 -10.53
N GLN A 54 14.34 -8.98 -11.30
CA GLN A 54 14.96 -10.19 -10.78
C GLN A 54 16.40 -9.92 -10.32
N GLU A 55 17.19 -9.23 -11.12
CA GLU A 55 18.57 -8.83 -10.76
C GLU A 55 18.60 -7.91 -9.54
N LEU A 56 17.64 -6.99 -9.42
CA LEU A 56 17.52 -6.12 -8.25
C LEU A 56 17.22 -6.92 -6.99
N ARG A 57 16.31 -7.89 -7.06
CA ARG A 57 15.97 -8.77 -5.92
C ARG A 57 17.17 -9.58 -5.44
N GLU A 58 17.89 -10.21 -6.37
CA GLU A 58 19.11 -10.97 -6.04
C GLU A 58 20.20 -10.08 -5.43
N THR A 59 20.34 -8.85 -5.93
CA THR A 59 21.29 -7.87 -5.39
C THR A 59 20.87 -7.45 -3.97
N GLN A 60 19.59 -7.18 -3.72
CA GLN A 60 19.06 -6.80 -2.41
C GLN A 60 19.15 -7.93 -1.39
N GLU A 61 18.96 -9.19 -1.81
CA GLU A 61 19.15 -10.36 -0.96
C GLU A 61 20.61 -10.47 -0.49
N GLN A 62 21.57 -10.31 -1.40
CA GLN A 62 23.00 -10.29 -1.05
C GLN A 62 23.34 -9.15 -0.09
N ILE A 63 22.82 -7.94 -0.33
CA ILE A 63 23.00 -6.79 0.59
C ILE A 63 22.44 -7.13 1.97
N THR A 64 21.22 -7.69 2.03
CA THR A 64 20.56 -8.10 3.28
C THR A 64 21.41 -9.13 4.02
N ASP A 65 21.97 -10.11 3.32
CA ASP A 65 22.87 -11.12 3.87
C ASP A 65 24.13 -10.51 4.51
N PHE A 66 24.74 -9.51 3.86
CA PHE A 66 25.86 -8.77 4.42
C PHE A 66 25.45 -7.97 5.67
N GLN A 67 24.27 -7.34 5.65
CA GLN A 67 23.73 -6.57 6.77
C GLN A 67 23.44 -7.48 7.98
N VAL A 68 22.81 -8.63 7.78
CA VAL A 68 22.54 -9.62 8.83
C VAL A 68 23.84 -10.11 9.46
N ARG A 69 24.88 -10.32 8.66
CA ARG A 69 26.24 -10.70 9.12
C ARG A 69 27.04 -9.54 9.71
N ARG A 70 26.47 -8.33 9.77
CA ARG A 70 27.10 -7.09 10.27
C ARG A 70 28.42 -6.75 9.56
N VAL A 71 28.51 -7.10 8.28
CA VAL A 71 29.66 -6.74 7.46
C VAL A 71 29.65 -5.22 7.22
N PRO A 72 30.79 -4.52 7.36
CA PRO A 72 30.82 -3.08 7.10
C PRO A 72 30.48 -2.74 5.63
N PRO A 73 29.68 -1.69 5.35
CA PRO A 73 29.22 -1.33 4.00
C PRO A 73 30.30 -1.23 2.92
N LYS A 74 31.51 -0.78 3.29
CA LYS A 74 32.67 -0.70 2.39
C LYS A 74 33.01 -2.02 1.68
N HIS A 75 32.58 -3.16 2.21
CA HIS A 75 32.83 -4.48 1.62
C HIS A 75 31.80 -4.88 0.56
N TYR A 76 30.65 -4.21 0.49
CA TYR A 76 29.60 -4.48 -0.49
C TYR A 76 29.09 -3.20 -1.19
N VAL A 77 29.91 -2.14 -1.20
CA VAL A 77 29.60 -0.88 -1.91
C VAL A 77 29.22 -1.11 -3.37
N HIS A 78 29.90 -2.04 -4.05
CA HIS A 78 29.59 -2.39 -5.44
C HIS A 78 28.15 -2.92 -5.62
N LEU A 79 27.59 -3.63 -4.63
CA LEU A 79 26.20 -4.10 -4.67
C LEU A 79 25.22 -2.94 -4.46
N LEU A 80 25.57 -1.97 -3.62
CA LEU A 80 24.75 -0.75 -3.44
C LEU A 80 24.70 0.05 -4.74
N GLU A 81 25.86 0.30 -5.37
CA GLU A 81 25.95 0.98 -6.66
C GLU A 81 25.21 0.22 -7.78
N GLN A 82 25.32 -1.12 -7.79
CA GLN A 82 24.57 -1.97 -8.71
C GLN A 82 23.06 -1.84 -8.47
N SER A 83 22.60 -1.87 -7.22
CA SER A 83 21.18 -1.67 -6.88
C SER A 83 20.68 -0.31 -7.34
N GLU A 84 21.47 0.75 -7.17
CA GLU A 84 21.13 2.10 -7.64
C GLU A 84 21.03 2.15 -9.17
N SER A 85 21.99 1.57 -9.89
CA SER A 85 21.97 1.51 -11.35
C SER A 85 20.77 0.71 -11.89
N LEU A 86 20.41 -0.40 -11.23
CA LEU A 86 19.24 -1.19 -11.60
C LEU A 86 17.94 -0.39 -11.40
N LEU A 87 17.84 0.37 -10.30
CA LEU A 87 16.70 1.25 -10.04
C LEU A 87 16.58 2.37 -11.07
N GLU A 88 17.71 2.98 -11.48
CA GLU A 88 17.73 4.00 -12.52
C GLU A 88 17.27 3.43 -13.87
N GLN A 89 17.76 2.25 -14.24
CA GLN A 89 17.34 1.55 -15.46
C GLN A 89 15.84 1.21 -15.43
N LEU A 90 15.33 0.70 -14.31
CA LEU A 90 13.90 0.45 -14.13
C LEU A 90 13.07 1.74 -14.25
N GLY A 91 13.55 2.86 -13.69
CA GLY A 91 12.89 4.16 -13.78
C GLY A 91 12.78 4.72 -15.21
N ASN A 92 13.60 4.22 -16.14
CA ASN A 92 13.53 4.60 -17.56
C ASN A 92 12.52 3.76 -18.37
N ILE A 93 11.97 2.69 -17.79
CA ILE A 93 11.00 1.83 -18.48
C ILE A 93 9.59 2.39 -18.29
N SER A 94 8.94 2.74 -19.40
CA SER A 94 7.59 3.32 -19.36
C SER A 94 6.58 2.47 -18.59
N ALA A 95 6.59 1.15 -18.77
CA ALA A 95 5.70 0.23 -18.04
C ALA A 95 5.92 0.26 -16.52
N VAL A 96 7.17 0.45 -16.06
CA VAL A 96 7.50 0.58 -14.63
C VAL A 96 6.99 1.91 -14.09
N VAL A 97 7.18 3.00 -14.84
CA VAL A 97 6.68 4.33 -14.45
C VAL A 97 5.16 4.35 -14.38
N GLN A 98 4.47 3.73 -15.34
CA GLN A 98 3.01 3.59 -15.30
C GLN A 98 2.54 2.81 -14.07
N PHE A 99 3.21 1.70 -13.75
CA PHE A 99 2.92 0.92 -12.56
C PHE A 99 3.15 1.70 -11.26
N GLN A 100 4.23 2.49 -11.17
CA GLN A 100 4.51 3.35 -10.01
C GLN A 100 3.44 4.45 -9.85
N ASN A 101 3.01 5.09 -10.94
CA ASN A 101 1.94 6.08 -10.89
C ASN A 101 0.61 5.46 -10.45
N ALA A 102 0.29 4.26 -10.94
CA ALA A 102 -0.91 3.56 -10.53
C ALA A 102 -0.86 3.11 -9.05
N GLN A 103 0.31 2.72 -8.54
CA GLN A 103 0.53 2.48 -7.11
C GLN A 103 0.26 3.72 -6.26
N MET A 104 0.80 4.88 -6.69
CA MET A 104 0.55 6.14 -6.00
C MET A 104 -0.93 6.48 -5.95
N ALA A 105 -1.66 6.31 -7.06
CA ALA A 105 -3.09 6.55 -7.12
C ALA A 105 -3.89 5.66 -6.14
N VAL A 106 -3.54 4.38 -6.02
CA VAL A 106 -4.15 3.47 -5.03
C VAL A 106 -3.84 3.93 -3.60
N ASN A 107 -2.60 4.34 -3.32
CA ASN A 107 -2.24 4.84 -1.99
C ASN A 107 -2.99 6.14 -1.64
N ASP A 108 -3.12 7.05 -2.61
CA ASP A 108 -3.88 8.29 -2.44
C ASP A 108 -5.36 8.02 -2.18
N LEU A 109 -5.95 7.02 -2.85
CA LEU A 109 -7.31 6.57 -2.59
C LEU A 109 -7.45 6.04 -1.15
N LEU A 110 -6.56 5.15 -0.73
CA LEU A 110 -6.59 4.58 0.63
C LEU A 110 -6.41 5.65 1.70
N GLN A 111 -5.56 6.64 1.44
CA GLN A 111 -5.36 7.77 2.34
C GLN A 111 -6.62 8.65 2.42
N GLN A 112 -7.28 8.93 1.30
CA GLN A 112 -8.54 9.68 1.28
C GLN A 112 -9.65 8.96 2.05
N VAL A 113 -9.82 7.66 1.84
CA VAL A 113 -10.78 6.84 2.59
C VAL A 113 -10.50 6.93 4.09
N SER A 114 -9.23 6.77 4.48
CA SER A 114 -8.83 6.85 5.89
C SER A 114 -9.14 8.22 6.50
N THR A 115 -8.86 9.30 5.77
CA THR A 115 -9.18 10.67 6.20
C THR A 115 -10.68 10.88 6.36
N HIS A 116 -11.49 10.46 5.38
CA HIS A 116 -12.95 10.59 5.45
C HIS A 116 -13.56 9.78 6.59
N LEU A 117 -13.06 8.57 6.85
CA LEU A 117 -13.49 7.76 7.99
C LEU A 117 -13.17 8.46 9.31
N ALA A 118 -11.95 9.01 9.45
CA ALA A 118 -11.56 9.75 10.65
C ALA A 118 -12.46 10.98 10.86
N GLU A 119 -12.69 11.78 9.81
CA GLU A 119 -13.57 12.96 9.86
C GLU A 119 -15.00 12.60 10.27
N ALA A 120 -15.57 11.52 9.73
CA ALA A 120 -16.91 11.05 10.07
C ALA A 120 -17.00 10.68 11.56
N VAL A 121 -16.03 9.92 12.06
CA VAL A 121 -15.97 9.53 13.49
C VAL A 121 -15.85 10.77 14.39
N PHE A 122 -14.97 11.72 14.07
CA PHE A 122 -14.79 12.92 14.88
C PHE A 122 -16.02 13.84 14.86
N LYS A 123 -16.73 13.93 13.74
CA LYS A 123 -17.97 14.72 13.62
C LYS A 123 -19.05 14.19 14.57
N ASP A 124 -19.24 12.87 14.63
CA ASP A 124 -20.26 12.26 15.49
C ASP A 124 -19.92 12.42 16.97
N ILE A 125 -18.63 12.31 17.34
CA ILE A 125 -18.17 12.61 18.71
C ILE A 125 -18.46 14.07 19.08
N ASN A 126 -18.11 15.01 18.21
CA ASN A 126 -18.28 16.44 18.49
C ASN A 126 -19.76 16.87 18.53
N ASN A 127 -20.62 16.27 17.72
CA ASN A 127 -22.06 16.51 17.78
C ASN A 127 -22.68 15.96 19.07
N GLY A 128 -22.22 14.79 19.55
CA GLY A 128 -22.66 14.21 20.82
C GLY A 128 -22.16 14.93 22.09
N LEU A 129 -21.20 15.86 21.97
CA LEU A 129 -20.71 16.69 23.09
C LEU A 129 -21.42 18.05 23.19
N ASN A 130 -22.21 18.43 22.18
CA ASN A 130 -22.92 19.72 22.11
C ASN A 130 -24.45 19.57 22.36
N GLU A 131 -24.93 18.37 22.67
CA GLU A 131 -26.29 18.07 23.17
C GLU A 131 -26.26 17.72 24.67
#